data_AF-A0A1G7PQH3-F1
#
_entry.id   AF-A0A1G7PQH3-F1
#
_cell.length_a   1.000
_cell.length_b   1.000
_cell.length_c   1.000
_cell.angle_alpha   90.00
_cell.angle_beta   90.00
_cell.angle_gamma   90.00
#
_symmetry.space_group_name_H-M   'P 1'
#
loop_
_entity.id
_entity.type
_entity.pdbx_description
1 polymer ?
#
loop_
_entity_poly.entity_id
_entity_poly.type
_entity_poly.pdbx_seq_one_letter_code
_entity_poly.pdbx_strand_id
1 'polypeptide(L)'
;MTVQSSPVKVDQETHALIAHGATALHMSQKDLLAAAVREYLSARREEISAALQRTMAALDGTQAGQVAALTGMSKERLDELGGVRES
;
A
#
# COMPACT_ATOMS: atom_id res chain seq x y z
N MET A 1 1.70 -26.92 -11.73
CA MET A 1 1.96 -25.81 -10.79
C MET A 1 1.15 -26.07 -9.54
N THR A 2 1.78 -26.29 -8.38
CA THR A 2 1.07 -26.54 -7.12
C THR A 2 0.60 -25.21 -6.54
N VAL A 3 -0.72 -25.02 -6.42
CA VAL A 3 -1.28 -23.87 -5.69
C VAL A 3 -1.08 -24.10 -4.20
N GLN A 4 -0.10 -23.44 -3.60
CA GLN A 4 0.04 -23.42 -2.14
C GLN A 4 -1.09 -22.58 -1.53
N SER A 5 -1.78 -23.16 -0.56
CA SER A 5 -2.83 -22.51 0.20
C SER A 5 -2.38 -22.41 1.66
N SER A 6 -2.32 -21.20 2.19
CA SER A 6 -2.06 -20.96 3.61
C SER A 6 -3.37 -20.55 4.30
N PRO A 7 -3.62 -21.01 5.54
CA PRO A 7 -4.81 -20.62 6.27
C PRO A 7 -4.75 -19.13 6.65
N VAL A 8 -5.83 -18.41 6.40
CA VAL A 8 -6.01 -17.01 6.84
C VAL A 8 -6.97 -17.01 8.02
N LYS A 9 -6.50 -16.56 9.18
CA LYS A 9 -7.36 -16.40 10.36
C LYS A 9 -8.13 -15.09 10.22
N VAL A 10 -9.45 -15.17 10.38
CA VAL A 10 -10.37 -14.05 10.40
C VAL A 10 -11.28 -14.19 11.63
N ASP A 11 -11.85 -13.09 12.08
CA ASP A 11 -12.87 -13.11 13.12
C ASP A 11 -14.15 -13.81 12.64
N GLN A 12 -14.97 -14.29 13.59
CA GLN A 12 -16.23 -14.98 13.32
C GLN A 12 -17.21 -14.14 12.49
N GLU A 13 -17.31 -12.83 12.75
CA GLU A 13 -18.19 -11.93 12.01
C GLU A 13 -17.76 -11.82 10.55
N THR A 14 -16.46 -11.66 10.31
CA THR A 14 -15.90 -11.61 8.95
C THR A 14 -16.07 -12.93 8.21
N HIS A 15 -15.88 -14.06 8.90
CA HIS A 15 -16.12 -15.37 8.30
C HIS A 15 -17.59 -15.57 7.88
N ALA A 16 -18.55 -15.11 8.70
CA ALA A 16 -19.96 -15.17 8.35
C ALA A 16 -20.26 -14.33 7.09
N LEU A 17 -19.71 -13.11 7.00
CA LEU A 17 -19.84 -12.26 5.82
C LEU A 17 -19.27 -12.93 4.56
N ILE A 18 -18.08 -13.54 4.67
CA ILE A 18 -17.46 -14.29 3.57
C ILE A 18 -18.34 -15.47 3.14
N ALA A 19 -18.89 -16.23 4.08
CA ALA A 19 -19.75 -17.37 3.80
C ALA A 19 -21.06 -16.96 3.10
N HIS A 20 -21.71 -15.90 3.58
CA HIS A 20 -22.92 -15.36 2.95
C HIS A 20 -22.65 -14.81 1.56
N GLY A 21 -21.59 -14.01 1.40
CA GLY A 21 -21.20 -13.45 0.09
C GLY A 21 -20.85 -14.53 -0.93
N ALA A 22 -20.13 -15.58 -0.50
CA ALA A 22 -19.74 -16.68 -1.37
C ALA A 22 -20.96 -17.46 -1.87
N THR A 23 -21.93 -17.70 -0.97
CA THR A 23 -23.21 -18.34 -1.30
C THR A 23 -24.02 -17.50 -2.29
N ALA A 24 -24.15 -16.20 -2.03
CA ALA A 24 -24.91 -15.28 -2.89
C ALA A 24 -24.34 -15.17 -4.31
N LEU A 25 -23.01 -15.26 -4.43
CA LEU A 25 -22.31 -15.10 -5.71
C LEU A 25 -21.94 -16.45 -6.37
N HIS A 26 -22.43 -17.56 -5.83
CA HIS A 26 -22.15 -18.93 -6.31
C HIS A 26 -20.65 -19.20 -6.53
N MET A 27 -19.80 -18.71 -5.62
CA MET A 27 -18.35 -18.87 -5.68
C MET A 27 -17.81 -19.50 -4.41
N SER A 28 -16.57 -20.00 -4.45
CA SER A 28 -15.91 -20.47 -3.23
C SER A 28 -15.53 -19.27 -2.35
N GLN A 29 -15.51 -19.47 -1.03
CA GLN A 29 -15.06 -18.45 -0.08
C GLN A 29 -13.62 -17.99 -0.36
N LYS A 30 -12.77 -18.91 -0.85
CA LYS A 30 -11.39 -18.60 -1.28
C LYS A 30 -11.39 -17.64 -2.48
N ASP A 31 -12.22 -17.90 -3.49
CA ASP A 31 -12.28 -17.08 -4.69
C ASP A 31 -12.85 -15.70 -4.39
N LEU A 32 -13.89 -15.63 -3.53
CA LEU A 32 -14.42 -14.37 -3.02
C LEU A 32 -13.32 -13.56 -2.31
N LEU A 33 -12.61 -14.19 -1.37
CA LEU A 33 -11.54 -13.52 -0.62
C LEU A 33 -10.43 -13.04 -1.55
N ALA A 34 -10.03 -13.86 -2.53
CA ALA A 34 -9.01 -13.48 -3.50
C ALA A 34 -9.45 -12.31 -4.40
N ALA A 35 -10.72 -12.27 -4.81
CA ALA A 35 -11.29 -11.16 -5.56
C ALA A 35 -11.36 -9.88 -4.71
N ALA A 36 -11.87 -9.98 -3.48
CA ALA A 36 -11.98 -8.85 -2.56
C ALA A 36 -10.62 -8.22 -2.24
N VAL A 37 -9.59 -9.04 -1.99
CA VAL A 37 -8.22 -8.54 -1.73
C VAL A 37 -7.66 -7.82 -2.96
N ARG A 38 -7.84 -8.38 -4.16
CA ARG A 38 -7.38 -7.74 -5.40
C ARG A 38 -8.07 -6.40 -5.63
N GLU A 39 -9.39 -6.34 -5.42
CA GLU A 39 -10.16 -5.11 -5.57
C GLU A 39 -9.73 -4.05 -4.55
N TYR A 40 -9.63 -4.44 -3.27
CA TYR A 40 -9.22 -3.53 -2.20
C TYR A 40 -7.83 -2.92 -2.44
N LEU A 41 -6.88 -3.73 -2.93
CA LEU A 41 -5.54 -3.26 -3.27
C LEU A 41 -5.52 -2.42 -4.55
N SER A 42 -6.35 -2.76 -5.54
CA SER A 42 -6.45 -2.00 -6.80
C SER A 42 -7.01 -0.60 -6.56
N ALA A 43 -8.09 -0.50 -5.77
CA ALA A 43 -8.70 0.77 -5.39
C ALA A 43 -7.76 1.68 -4.60
N ARG A 44 -6.80 1.10 -3.86
CA ARG A 44 -5.81 1.84 -3.05
C ARG A 44 -4.42 1.88 -3.66
N ARG A 45 -4.28 1.56 -4.94
CA ARG A 45 -2.97 1.50 -5.62
C ARG A 45 -2.24 2.84 -5.54
N GLU A 46 -2.97 3.95 -5.64
CA GLU A 46 -2.43 5.30 -5.54
C GLU A 46 -1.93 5.61 -4.11
N GLU A 47 -2.69 5.25 -3.08
CA GLU A 47 -2.28 5.41 -1.68
C GLU A 47 -1.03 4.57 -1.35
N ILE A 48 -0.96 3.34 -1.87
CA ILE A 48 0.18 2.44 -1.69
C ILE A 48 1.42 3.01 -2.41
N SER A 49 1.24 3.52 -3.63
CA SER A 49 2.33 4.13 -4.40
C SER A 49 2.84 5.39 -3.70
N ALA A 50 1.95 6.22 -3.18
CA ALA A 50 2.30 7.41 -2.40
C ALA A 50 2.96 7.07 -1.05
N ALA A 51 2.51 6.00 -0.39
CA ALA A 51 3.16 5.50 0.82
C ALA A 51 4.58 4.99 0.52
N LEU A 52 4.75 4.20 -0.55
CA LEU A 52 6.05 3.69 -0.97
C LEU A 52 7.00 4.81 -1.36
N GLN A 53 6.54 5.81 -2.12
CA GLN A 53 7.33 7.00 -2.45
C GLN A 53 7.73 7.79 -1.21
N ARG A 54 6.83 7.96 -0.23
CA ARG A 54 7.17 8.60 1.06
C ARG A 54 8.20 7.79 1.84
N THR A 55 8.07 6.47 1.88
CA THR A 55 9.05 5.59 2.52
C THR A 55 10.39 5.67 1.81
N MET A 56 10.43 5.66 0.48
CA MET A 56 11.66 5.80 -0.28
C MET A 56 12.28 7.20 -0.10
N ALA A 57 11.49 8.28 -0.11
CA ALA A 57 11.97 9.63 0.15
C ALA A 57 12.55 9.80 1.56
N ALA A 58 11.97 9.13 2.56
CA ALA A 58 12.50 9.12 3.92
C ALA A 58 13.79 8.29 4.03
N LEU A 59 13.94 7.25 3.19
CA LEU A 59 15.12 6.38 3.14
C LEU A 59 16.23 6.90 2.22
N ASP A 60 15.92 7.83 1.31
CA ASP A 60 16.84 8.34 0.28
C ASP A 60 18.09 8.99 0.89
N GLY A 61 18.09 9.30 2.20
CA GLY A 61 19.29 9.57 3.00
C GLY A 61 20.01 10.88 2.66
N THR A 62 19.69 11.51 1.52
CA THR A 62 20.23 12.77 1.03
C THR A 62 19.88 13.92 2.00
N GLN A 63 20.82 14.85 2.22
CA GLN A 63 20.55 16.03 3.07
C GLN A 63 19.37 16.83 2.51
N ALA A 64 19.22 16.89 1.17
CA ALA A 64 18.08 17.50 0.52
C ALA A 64 16.75 16.83 0.89
N GLY A 65 16.69 15.49 0.94
CA GLY A 65 15.50 14.75 1.36
C GLY A 65 15.13 14.98 2.83
N GLN A 66 16.12 15.10 3.71
CA GLN A 66 15.90 15.41 5.13
C GLN A 66 15.43 16.85 5.34
N VAL A 67 16.01 17.82 4.63
CA VAL A 67 15.58 19.23 4.68
C VAL A 67 14.18 19.39 4.08
N ALA A 68 13.85 18.68 3.00
CA ALA A 68 12.50 18.63 2.44
C ALA A 68 11.47 18.08 3.44
N ALA A 69 11.81 17.00 4.15
CA ALA A 69 10.95 16.41 5.17
C ALA A 69 10.71 17.33 6.39
N LEU A 70 11.72 18.09 6.80
CA LEU A 70 11.63 19.01 7.95
C LEU A 70 10.91 20.33 7.61
N THR A 71 11.01 20.79 6.36
CA THR A 71 10.46 22.08 5.92
C THR A 71 9.12 21.96 5.17
N GLY A 72 8.74 20.75 4.77
CA GLY A 72 7.54 20.49 3.96
C GLY A 72 7.64 21.00 2.52
N MET A 73 8.83 21.45 2.08
CA MET A 73 9.08 21.94 0.73
C MET A 73 9.54 20.80 -0.18
N SER A 74 9.02 20.75 -1.41
CA SER A 74 9.46 19.78 -2.43
C SER A 74 10.93 19.99 -2.81
N LYS A 75 11.59 18.93 -3.29
CA LYS A 75 13.00 18.95 -3.69
C LYS A 75 13.29 20.01 -4.75
N GLU A 76 12.38 20.20 -5.73
CA GLU A 76 12.52 21.27 -6.72
C GLU A 76 12.55 22.67 -6.08
N ARG A 77 11.75 22.91 -5.04
CA ARG A 77 11.69 24.22 -4.37
C ARG A 77 12.95 24.52 -3.58
N LEU A 78 13.59 23.50 -3.04
CA LEU A 78 14.88 23.62 -2.36
C LEU A 78 16.02 23.90 -3.35
N ASP A 79 15.96 23.32 -4.56
CA ASP A 79 16.92 23.59 -5.63
C ASP A 79 16.84 25.06 -6.11
N GLU A 80 15.62 25.59 -6.27
CA GLU A 80 15.38 27.01 -6.59
C GLU A 80 15.94 27.99 -5.55
N LEU A 81 16.05 27.57 -4.29
CA LEU A 81 16.54 28.40 -3.18
C LEU A 81 18.05 28.26 -2.94
N GLY A 82 18.76 27.60 -3.86
CA GLY A 82 20.22 27.44 -3.80
C GLY A 82 20.69 26.02 -3.52
N GLY A 83 19.77 25.06 -3.41
CA GLY A 83 20.05 23.63 -3.23
C GLY A 83 20.68 23.28 -1.86
N VAL A 84 20.68 22.00 -1.53
CA VAL A 84 21.44 21.48 -0.39
C VAL A 84 22.65 20.74 -0.95
N ARG A 85 23.87 21.22 -0.62
CA ARG A 85 25.11 20.57 -1.06
C ARG A 85 25.25 19.23 -0.37
N GLU A 86 25.35 18.16 -1.17
CA GLU A 86 25.67 16.84 -0.67
C GLU A 86 27.19 16.79 -0.41
N SER A 87 27.57 16.47 0.84
CA SER A 87 28.97 16.33 1.28
C SER A 87 29.39 14.86 1.34
#